data_AF-A0A932NQV6-F1
#
_entry.id   AF-A0A932NQV6-F1
#
_cell.length_a   1.000
_cell.length_b   1.000
_cell.length_c   1.000
_cell.angle_alpha   90.00
_cell.angle_beta   90.00
_cell.angle_gamma   90.00
#
_symmetry.space_group_name_H-M   'P 1'
#
loop_
_entity.id
_entity.type
_entity.pdbx_description
1 polymer ?
#
loop_
_entity_poly.entity_id
_entity_poly.type
_entity_poly.pdbx_seq_one_letter_code
_entity_poly.pdbx_strand_id
1 'polypeptide(L)'
;MAIKSISMSELRQQLTDILATLEATGEPYFITQYSRPKAVLVRYADDNALTELATTAHPYRGTRITVRHIVESPVRTIETNVY
;
A
#
# COMPACT_ATOMS: atom_id res chain seq x y z
N MET A 1 -18.39 -4.92 -0.22
CA MET A 1 -17.12 -4.42 -0.79
C MET A 1 -16.25 -5.64 -1.10
N ALA A 2 -15.90 -5.85 -2.37
CA ALA A 2 -15.01 -6.94 -2.75
C ALA A 2 -13.57 -6.43 -2.67
N ILE A 3 -12.74 -7.08 -1.86
CA ILE A 3 -11.33 -6.73 -1.73
C ILE A 3 -10.59 -7.37 -2.92
N LYS A 4 -10.00 -6.56 -3.79
CA LYS A 4 -9.17 -7.05 -4.91
C LYS A 4 -7.82 -7.50 -4.37
N SER A 5 -7.56 -8.80 -4.38
CA SER A 5 -6.27 -9.39 -3.99
C SER A 5 -5.50 -9.87 -5.20
N ILE A 6 -4.25 -9.47 -5.34
CA ILE A 6 -3.34 -9.88 -6.41
C ILE A 6 -2.07 -10.51 -5.81
N SER A 7 -1.42 -11.37 -6.58
CA SER A 7 -0.13 -11.94 -6.17
C SER A 7 1.03 -11.01 -6.49
N MET A 8 2.15 -11.14 -5.78
CA MET A 8 3.38 -10.39 -6.10
C MET A 8 3.89 -10.67 -7.53
N SER A 9 3.67 -11.88 -8.05
CA SER A 9 4.06 -12.25 -9.41
C SER A 9 3.21 -11.53 -10.45
N GLU A 10 1.90 -11.46 -10.22
CA GLU A 10 0.94 -10.77 -11.08
C GLU A 10 1.18 -9.25 -11.07
N LEU A 11 1.42 -8.67 -9.89
CA LEU A 11 1.79 -7.26 -9.76
C LEU A 11 3.03 -6.92 -10.60
N ARG A 12 4.04 -7.79 -10.63
CA ARG A 12 5.26 -7.56 -11.42
C ARG A 12 5.02 -7.64 -12.93
N GLN A 13 4.08 -8.49 -13.36
CA GLN A 13 3.78 -8.67 -14.78
C GLN A 13 2.89 -7.56 -15.34
N GLN A 14 1.99 -7.02 -14.52
CA GLN A 14 0.92 -6.12 -14.95
C GLN A 14 0.92 -4.77 -14.21
N LEU A 15 2.10 -4.34 -13.73
CA LEU A 15 2.22 -3.15 -12.87
C LEU A 15 1.53 -1.92 -13.48
N THR A 16 1.78 -1.65 -14.76
CA THR A 16 1.23 -0.48 -15.46
C THR A 16 -0.29 -0.51 -15.52
N ASP A 17 -0.90 -1.64 -15.87
CA ASP A 17 -2.34 -1.78 -16.00
C ASP A 17 -3.03 -1.71 -14.62
N ILE A 18 -2.39 -2.28 -13.61
CA ILE A 18 -2.86 -2.22 -12.22
C ILE A 18 -2.83 -0.77 -11.72
N LEU A 19 -1.76 -0.02 -11.98
CA LEU A 19 -1.66 1.39 -11.60
C LEU A 19 -2.68 2.25 -12.35
N ALA A 20 -2.87 2.04 -13.66
CA ALA A 20 -3.88 2.75 -14.43
C ALA A 20 -5.30 2.47 -13.91
N THR A 21 -5.59 1.21 -13.57
CA THR A 21 -6.88 0.83 -12.99
C THR A 21 -7.07 1.43 -11.60
N LEU A 22 -6.04 1.40 -10.75
CA LEU A 22 -6.06 2.00 -9.41
C LEU A 22 -6.33 3.51 -9.48
N GLU A 23 -5.71 4.22 -10.41
CA GLU A 23 -5.97 5.65 -10.61
C GLU A 23 -7.39 5.92 -11.12
N ALA A 24 -7.90 5.06 -12.00
CA ALA A 24 -9.25 5.21 -12.56
C ALA A 24 -10.37 4.87 -11.56
N THR A 25 -10.20 3.83 -10.74
CA THR A 25 -11.24 3.32 -9.83
C THR A 25 -11.11 3.86 -8.42
N GLY A 26 -9.90 4.21 -7.97
CA GLY A 26 -9.62 4.51 -6.57
C GLY A 26 -9.73 3.31 -5.62
N GLU A 27 -9.88 2.10 -6.15
CA GLU A 27 -10.05 0.91 -5.31
C GLU A 27 -8.69 0.31 -4.90
N PRO A 28 -8.46 0.04 -3.60
CA PRO A 28 -7.19 -0.51 -3.13
C PRO A 28 -6.99 -1.97 -3.55
N TYR A 29 -5.72 -2.33 -3.82
CA TYR A 29 -5.30 -3.69 -4.10
C TYR A 29 -4.54 -4.29 -2.93
N PHE A 30 -4.89 -5.50 -2.53
CA PHE A 30 -4.16 -6.27 -1.53
C PHE A 30 -3.13 -7.15 -2.21
N ILE A 31 -1.87 -6.98 -1.84
CA ILE A 31 -0.77 -7.72 -2.41
C ILE A 31 -0.46 -8.90 -1.49
N THR A 32 -0.54 -10.09 -2.06
CA THR A 32 -0.20 -11.34 -1.40
C THR A 32 1.15 -11.87 -1.87
N GLN A 33 1.92 -12.43 -0.94
CA GLN A 33 3.15 -13.16 -1.22
C GLN A 33 3.07 -14.52 -0.52
N TYR A 34 3.24 -15.61 -1.28
CA TYR A 34 3.11 -16.99 -0.76
C TYR A 34 1.80 -17.20 0.03
N SER A 35 0.68 -16.75 -0.55
CA SER A 35 -0.67 -16.82 0.05
C SER A 35 -0.86 -16.01 1.34
N ARG A 36 0.09 -15.14 1.70
CA ARG A 36 -0.03 -14.26 2.86
C ARG A 36 -0.19 -12.80 2.43
N PRO A 37 -1.14 -12.04 3.02
CA PRO A 37 -1.24 -10.61 2.77
C PRO A 37 0.02 -9.92 3.32
N LYS A 38 0.63 -9.06 2.49
CA LYS A 38 1.91 -8.43 2.83
C LYS A 38 1.93 -6.92 2.61
N ALA A 39 1.17 -6.42 1.65
CA ALA A 39 1.06 -4.99 1.39
C ALA A 39 -0.33 -4.64 0.85
N VAL A 40 -0.64 -3.34 0.90
CA VAL A 40 -1.82 -2.77 0.25
C VAL A 40 -1.32 -1.66 -0.65
N LEU A 41 -1.81 -1.63 -1.89
CA LEU A 41 -1.56 -0.59 -2.86
C LEU A 41 -2.79 0.31 -2.91
N VAL A 42 -2.56 1.59 -2.64
CA VAL A 42 -3.56 2.67 -2.58
C VAL A 42 -3.07 3.85 -3.39
N ARG A 43 -3.98 4.76 -3.77
CA ARG A 43 -3.56 6.03 -4.36
C ARG A 43 -2.86 6.88 -3.31
N TYR A 44 -1.92 7.69 -3.76
CA TYR A 44 -1.16 8.56 -2.88
C TYR A 44 -2.04 9.56 -2.10
N ALA A 45 -3.07 10.11 -2.75
CA ALA A 45 -4.00 11.03 -2.10
C ALA A 45 -4.76 10.38 -0.93
N ASP A 46 -5.15 9.11 -1.09
CA ASP A 46 -5.88 8.35 -0.07
C ASP A 46 -4.97 7.97 1.10
N ASP A 47 -3.71 7.62 0.82
CA ASP A 47 -2.70 7.35 1.85
C ASP A 47 -2.40 8.60 2.71
N ASN A 48 -2.29 9.76 2.05
CA ASN A 48 -2.11 11.03 2.75
C ASN A 48 -3.32 11.37 3.64
N ALA A 49 -4.54 11.21 3.14
CA ALA A 49 -5.74 11.46 3.92
C ALA A 49 -5.85 10.52 5.14
N LEU A 50 -5.51 9.23 4.96
CA LEU A 50 -5.45 8.26 6.05
C LEU A 50 -4.39 8.62 7.09
N THR A 51 -3.21 9.04 6.63
CA THR A 51 -2.11 9.46 7.50
C THR A 51 -2.47 10.72 8.27
N GLU A 52 -3.08 11.70 7.60
CA GLU A 52 -3.52 12.95 8.21
C GLU A 52 -4.62 12.71 9.25
N LEU A 53 -5.62 11.88 8.92
CA LEU A 53 -6.66 11.45 9.87
C LEU A 53 -6.06 10.74 11.08
N ALA A 54 -5.10 9.83 10.87
CA ALA A 54 -4.42 9.13 11.95
C ALA A 54 -3.63 10.09 12.86
N THR A 55 -3.00 11.12 12.30
CA THR A 55 -2.29 12.16 13.06
C THR A 55 -3.22 13.11 13.79
N THR A 56 -4.34 13.50 13.19
CA THR A 56 -5.31 14.43 13.78
C THR A 56 -6.17 13.77 14.85
N ALA A 57 -6.38 12.44 14.77
CA ALA A 57 -7.23 11.70 15.70
C ALA A 57 -6.63 11.47 17.12
N HIS A 58 -5.41 11.95 17.44
CA HIS A 58 -4.77 11.64 18.72
C HIS A 58 -4.19 12.86 19.48
N PRO A 59 -4.99 13.58 20.29
CA PRO A 59 -4.47 14.36 21.40
C PRO A 59 -4.41 13.49 22.68
N TYR A 60 -3.20 13.02 23.02
CA TYR A 60 -2.74 12.53 24.33
C TYR A 60 -3.01 11.08 24.85
N ARG A 61 -1.88 10.48 25.30
CA ARG A 61 -1.68 9.70 26.54
C ARG A 61 -2.25 8.27 26.62
N GLY A 62 -1.61 7.33 25.92
CA GLY A 62 -1.80 5.89 26.14
C GLY A 62 -1.02 5.08 25.11
N THR A 63 -0.41 3.98 25.54
CA THR A 63 0.61 3.17 24.86
C THR A 63 0.45 3.06 23.35
N ARG A 64 1.48 3.52 22.63
CA ARG A 64 1.64 3.42 21.18
C ARG A 64 1.81 1.95 20.76
N ILE A 65 0.76 1.31 20.26
CA ILE A 65 0.87 0.04 19.55
C ILE A 65 1.09 0.36 18.07
N THR A 66 2.35 0.32 17.63
CA THR A 66 2.68 0.43 16.19
C THR A 66 2.75 -0.98 15.62
N VAL A 67 1.67 -1.48 15.01
CA VAL A 67 1.73 -2.76 14.30
C VAL A 67 2.35 -2.52 12.92
N ARG A 68 3.68 -2.50 12.86
CA ARG A 68 4.44 -2.65 11.61
C ARG A 68 4.67 -4.14 11.39
N HIS A 69 3.94 -4.74 10.45
CA HIS A 69 4.29 -6.08 9.99
C HIS A 69 5.50 -5.98 9.06
N ILE A 70 6.70 -6.06 9.65
CA ILE A 70 7.98 -6.16 8.95
C ILE A 70 8.06 -7.58 8.43
N VAL A 71 7.84 -7.79 7.15
CA VAL A 71 8.42 -8.96 6.49
C VAL A 71 9.72 -8.48 5.89
N GLU A 72 10.82 -8.88 6.53
CA GLU A 72 12.22 -8.61 6.20
C GLU A 72 12.47 -8.63 4.68
N SER A 73 12.62 -7.45 4.09
CA SER A 73 13.35 -7.22 2.84
C SER A 73 13.45 -5.70 2.63
N PRO A 74 14.64 -5.14 2.38
CA PRO A 74 14.82 -3.71 2.26
C PRO A 74 14.02 -3.17 1.07
N VAL A 75 13.12 -2.23 1.34
CA VAL A 75 12.44 -1.43 0.31
C VAL A 75 13.54 -0.68 -0.44
N ARG A 76 13.86 -1.15 -1.65
CA ARG A 76 14.62 -0.36 -2.62
C ARG A 76 13.65 0.61 -3.28
N THR A 77 13.69 1.87 -2.88
CA THR A 77 13.15 2.96 -3.68
C THR A 77 13.94 2.99 -4.98
N ILE A 78 13.29 2.67 -6.10
CA ILE A 78 13.90 2.80 -7.42
C ILE A 78 13.53 4.21 -7.89
N GLU A 79 14.41 5.19 -7.65
CA GLU A 79 14.33 6.48 -8.31
C GLU A 79 14.83 6.30 -9.75
N THR A 80 13.91 6.13 -10.69
CA THR A 80 14.24 6.21 -12.11
C THR A 80 14.39 7.68 -12.48
N ASN A 81 15.62 8.15 -12.58
CA ASN A 81 15.93 9.38 -13.31
C ASN A 81 15.72 9.11 -14.80
N VAL A 82 14.73 9.78 -15.38
CA VAL A 82 14.57 9.87 -16.84
C VAL A 82 15.46 11.02 -17.32
N TYR A 83 16.52 10.69 -18.05
CA TYR A 83 17.25 11.58 -18.95
C TYR A 83 17.45 10.87 -20.29
#